data_AF-A0A095Y095-F1
#
_entry.id   AF-A0A095Y095-F1
#
_cell.length_a   1.000
_cell.length_b   1.000
_cell.length_c   1.000
_cell.angle_alpha   90.00
_cell.angle_beta   90.00
_cell.angle_gamma   90.00
#
_symmetry.space_group_name_H-M   'P 1'
#
loop_
_entity.id
_entity.type
_entity.pdbx_description
1 polymer ?
#
loop_
_entity_poly.entity_id
_entity_poly.type
_entity_poly.pdbx_seq_one_letter_code
_entity_poly.pdbx_strand_id
1 'polypeptide(L)'
;MSNLKSEEVFLESRSGIRLDTPVRELFEKFSYLKEYLVMVNPKFNQLKSMASIGGLDKMTVSDLADLGNMPAESIIYMMESRISED
;
A
#
# COMPACT_ATOMS: atom_id res chain seq x y z
N MET A 1 15.89 12.58 -30.13
CA MET A 1 14.62 12.59 -29.39
C MET A 1 14.88 11.91 -28.07
N SER A 2 15.13 12.68 -27.03
CA SER A 2 15.50 12.16 -25.72
C SER A 2 14.45 12.62 -24.74
N ASN A 3 13.66 11.68 -24.24
CA ASN A 3 13.02 11.73 -22.93
C ASN A 3 12.50 10.32 -22.64
N LEU A 4 13.44 9.41 -22.42
CA LEU A 4 13.23 8.35 -21.44
C LEU A 4 12.98 9.10 -20.12
N LYS A 5 11.72 9.33 -19.78
CA LYS A 5 11.34 9.68 -18.41
C LYS A 5 11.81 8.49 -17.60
N SER A 6 12.90 8.71 -16.88
CA SER A 6 13.44 7.84 -15.87
C SER A 6 12.29 7.18 -15.11
N GLU A 7 12.27 5.86 -15.12
CA GLU A 7 11.65 5.06 -14.07
C GLU A 7 12.32 5.50 -12.76
N GLU A 8 11.81 6.57 -12.16
CA GLU A 8 12.07 6.85 -10.76
C GLU A 8 11.45 5.67 -10.03
N VAL A 9 12.29 4.69 -9.71
CA VAL A 9 12.01 3.69 -8.71
C VAL A 9 11.55 4.49 -7.49
N PHE A 10 10.25 4.51 -7.24
CA PHE A 10 9.65 5.25 -6.13
C PHE A 10 10.15 4.60 -4.84
N LEU A 11 11.31 5.04 -4.36
CA LEU A 11 11.89 4.58 -3.10
C LEU A 11 10.99 4.99 -1.92
N GLU A 12 10.26 6.10 -2.06
CA GLU A 12 9.36 6.64 -1.06
C GLU A 12 8.25 7.52 -1.69
N SER A 13 7.02 7.41 -1.21
CA SER A 13 5.90 8.28 -1.60
C SER A 13 5.94 9.64 -0.89
N ARG A 14 5.15 10.63 -1.35
CA ARG A 14 5.10 11.95 -0.68
C ARG A 14 4.61 11.86 0.76
N SER A 15 3.78 10.86 1.06
CA SER A 15 3.28 10.57 2.42
C SER A 15 4.26 9.76 3.29
N GLY A 16 5.45 9.44 2.74
CA GLY A 16 6.50 8.67 3.39
C GLY A 16 6.32 7.15 3.29
N ILE A 17 5.57 6.66 2.30
CA ILE A 17 5.29 5.22 2.15
C ILE A 17 6.41 4.57 1.33
N ARG A 18 7.01 3.51 1.88
CA ARG A 18 8.04 2.68 1.27
C ARG A 18 7.61 1.21 1.28
N LEU A 19 8.35 0.37 0.55
CA LEU A 19 8.10 -1.08 0.54
C LEU A 19 8.24 -1.74 1.91
N ASP A 20 9.16 -1.24 2.74
CA ASP A 20 9.42 -1.74 4.09
C ASP A 20 8.51 -1.10 5.17
N THR A 21 7.63 -0.17 4.79
CA THR A 21 6.70 0.46 5.73
C THR A 21 5.79 -0.60 6.36
N PRO A 22 5.73 -0.67 7.71
CA PRO A 22 4.81 -1.57 8.39
C PRO A 22 3.35 -1.25 8.06
N VAL A 23 2.58 -2.26 7.62
CA VAL A 23 1.17 -2.09 7.23
C VAL A 23 0.32 -1.63 8.42
N ARG A 24 0.65 -2.06 9.63
CA ARG A 24 -0.03 -1.58 10.84
C ARG A 24 0.12 -0.07 11.02
N GLU A 25 1.35 0.43 11.00
CA GLU A 25 1.62 1.87 11.15
C GLU A 25 0.96 2.68 10.03
N LEU A 26 0.97 2.13 8.82
CA LEU A 26 0.29 2.72 7.67
C LEU A 26 -1.22 2.88 7.91
N PHE A 27 -1.90 1.84 8.41
CA PHE A 27 -3.33 1.89 8.70
C PHE A 27 -3.66 2.65 9.99
N GLU A 28 -2.74 2.77 10.94
CA GLU A 28 -2.92 3.66 12.09
C GLU A 28 -2.84 5.13 11.66
N LYS A 29 -1.93 5.46 10.74
CA LYS A 29 -1.78 6.83 10.17
C LYS A 29 -2.90 7.17 9.19
N PHE A 30 -3.31 6.23 8.36
CA PHE A 30 -4.32 6.41 7.31
C PHE A 30 -5.39 5.31 7.41
N SER A 31 -6.28 5.44 8.40
CA SER A 31 -7.26 4.41 8.78
C SER A 31 -8.22 4.00 7.67
N TYR A 32 -8.53 4.91 6.73
CA TYR A 32 -9.39 4.64 5.58
C TYR A 32 -8.73 3.75 4.51
N LEU A 33 -7.40 3.63 4.47
CA LEU A 33 -6.71 2.89 3.41
C LEU A 33 -7.07 1.41 3.40
N LYS A 34 -7.28 0.80 4.58
CA LYS A 34 -7.65 -0.61 4.67
C LYS A 34 -8.97 -0.90 3.94
N GLU A 35 -9.98 -0.07 4.18
CA GLU A 35 -11.29 -0.23 3.54
C GLU A 35 -11.21 0.09 2.04
N TYR A 36 -10.49 1.15 1.68
CA TYR A 36 -10.21 1.50 0.29
C TYR A 36 -9.57 0.35 -0.49
N LEU A 37 -8.52 -0.26 0.04
CA LEU A 37 -7.85 -1.40 -0.59
C LEU A 37 -8.82 -2.57 -0.81
N VAL A 38 -9.64 -2.89 0.20
CA VAL A 38 -10.69 -3.93 0.08
C VAL A 38 -11.68 -3.61 -1.04
N MET A 39 -12.04 -2.34 -1.24
CA MET A 39 -12.93 -1.92 -2.33
C MET A 39 -12.28 -2.06 -3.71
N VAL A 40 -10.98 -1.75 -3.83
CA VAL A 40 -10.29 -1.79 -5.13
C VAL A 40 -9.98 -3.22 -5.56
N ASN A 41 -9.58 -4.09 -4.63
CA ASN A 41 -9.23 -5.46 -4.96
C ASN A 41 -9.71 -6.45 -3.85
N PRO A 42 -10.61 -7.39 -4.18
CA PRO A 42 -11.19 -8.29 -3.19
C PRO A 42 -10.18 -9.23 -2.52
N LYS A 43 -8.97 -9.40 -3.06
CA LYS A 43 -7.89 -10.15 -2.38
C LYS A 43 -7.53 -9.54 -1.03
N PHE A 44 -7.68 -8.22 -0.88
CA PHE A 44 -7.46 -7.53 0.39
C PHE A 44 -8.51 -7.82 1.46
N ASN A 45 -9.59 -8.56 1.16
CA ASN A 45 -10.49 -9.05 2.21
C ASN A 45 -9.76 -9.88 3.28
N GLN A 46 -8.64 -10.51 2.92
CA GLN A 46 -7.79 -11.25 3.88
C GLN A 46 -7.24 -10.34 5.00
N LEU A 47 -7.07 -9.03 4.75
CA LEU A 47 -6.64 -8.06 5.76
C LEU A 47 -7.61 -7.94 6.94
N LYS A 48 -8.91 -8.22 6.72
CA LYS A 48 -9.90 -8.22 7.81
C LYS A 48 -9.61 -9.34 8.80
N SER A 49 -9.35 -10.53 8.26
CA SER A 49 -9.01 -11.73 9.02
C SER A 49 -7.62 -11.64 9.65
N MET A 50 -6.64 -11.06 8.95
CA MET A 50 -5.29 -10.86 9.49
C MET A 50 -5.28 -9.84 10.64
N ALA A 51 -6.08 -8.78 10.54
CA ALA A 51 -6.21 -7.80 11.62
C ALA A 51 -6.73 -8.41 12.92
N SER A 52 -7.68 -9.35 12.86
CA SER A 52 -8.27 -9.94 14.07
C SER A 52 -7.34 -10.91 14.80
N ILE A 53 -6.32 -11.43 14.13
CA ILE A 53 -5.33 -12.37 14.70
C ILE A 53 -3.94 -11.74 14.91
N GLY A 54 -3.81 -10.42 14.75
CA GLY A 54 -2.52 -9.71 14.87
C GLY A 54 -1.55 -9.98 13.71
N GLY A 55 -2.03 -10.52 12.59
CA GLY A 55 -1.20 -10.82 11.42
C GLY A 55 -0.64 -9.59 10.71
N LEU A 56 -1.25 -8.42 10.90
CA LEU A 56 -0.78 -7.16 10.29
C LEU A 56 0.55 -6.68 10.87
N ASP A 57 0.90 -7.08 12.09
CA ASP A 57 2.13 -6.65 12.79
C ASP A 57 3.41 -7.13 12.07
N LYS A 58 3.28 -8.14 11.20
CA LYS A 58 4.39 -8.75 10.47
C LYS A 58 4.42 -8.36 8.99
N MET A 59 3.47 -7.54 8.54
CA MET A 59 3.33 -7.18 7.14
C MET A 59 3.97 -5.83 6.83
N THR A 60 4.62 -5.79 5.68
CA THR A 60 5.12 -4.58 5.02
C THR A 60 4.26 -4.25 3.80
N VAL A 61 4.46 -3.06 3.22
CA VAL A 61 3.80 -2.69 1.96
C VAL A 61 4.18 -3.66 0.82
N SER A 62 5.37 -4.25 0.84
CA SER A 62 5.74 -5.31 -0.10
C SER A 62 4.83 -6.53 0.03
N ASP A 63 4.60 -7.03 1.26
CA ASP A 63 3.70 -8.16 1.50
C ASP A 63 2.26 -7.84 1.10
N LEU A 64 1.87 -6.57 1.26
CA LEU A 64 0.58 -6.07 0.81
C LEU A 64 0.45 -6.08 -0.72
N ALA A 65 1.51 -5.70 -1.43
CA ALA A 65 1.57 -5.78 -2.89
C ALA A 65 1.42 -7.23 -3.37
N ASP A 66 2.14 -8.15 -2.73
CA ASP A 66 2.07 -9.59 -3.01
C ASP A 66 0.67 -10.17 -2.75
N LEU A 67 0.05 -9.79 -1.62
CA LEU A 67 -1.33 -10.18 -1.28
C LEU A 67 -2.32 -9.71 -2.36
N GLY A 68 -2.18 -8.48 -2.81
CA GLY A 68 -2.99 -7.92 -3.90
C GLY A 68 -2.70 -8.54 -5.27
N ASN A 69 -1.56 -9.22 -5.43
CA ASN A 69 -0.97 -9.57 -6.72
C ASN A 69 -0.84 -8.35 -7.62
N MET A 70 -0.27 -7.28 -7.06
CA MET A 70 -0.08 -5.99 -7.70
C MET A 70 1.40 -5.60 -7.65
N PRO A 71 1.92 -4.87 -8.65
CA PRO A 71 3.25 -4.28 -8.53
C PRO A 71 3.29 -3.33 -7.33
N ALA A 72 4.41 -3.36 -6.60
CA ALA A 72 4.51 -2.62 -5.36
C ALA A 72 4.49 -1.08 -5.56
N GLU A 73 4.98 -0.61 -6.70
CA GLU A 73 4.84 0.79 -7.10
C GLU A 73 3.37 1.18 -7.35
N SER A 74 2.58 0.27 -7.93
CA SER A 74 1.15 0.51 -8.19
C SER A 74 0.35 0.61 -6.91
N ILE A 75 0.64 -0.23 -5.90
CA ILE A 75 -0.07 -0.15 -4.62
C ILE A 75 0.28 1.13 -3.87
N ILE A 76 1.56 1.53 -3.87
CA ILE A 76 1.99 2.80 -3.28
C ILE A 76 1.30 3.97 -3.98
N TYR A 77 1.30 3.99 -5.32
CA TYR A 77 0.65 5.04 -6.10
C TYR A 77 -0.85 5.14 -5.78
N MET A 78 -1.56 4.01 -5.68
CA MET A 78 -2.98 4.00 -5.35
C MET A 78 -3.26 4.55 -3.96
N MET A 79 -2.49 4.12 -2.96
CA MET A 79 -2.63 4.60 -1.58
C MET A 79 -2.33 6.10 -1.50
N GLU A 80 -1.25 6.54 -2.14
CA GLU A 80 -0.85 7.95 -2.21
C GLU A 80 -1.90 8.82 -2.91
N SER A 81 -2.48 8.34 -4.01
CA SER A 81 -3.56 9.04 -4.71
C SER A 81 -4.75 9.23 -3.79
N ARG A 82 -5.15 8.17 -3.07
CA ARG A 82 -6.27 8.23 -2.13
C ARG A 82 -5.98 9.16 -0.95
N ILE A 83 -4.75 9.18 -0.44
CA ILE A 83 -4.36 10.10 0.64
C ILE A 83 -4.46 11.55 0.18
N SER A 84 -4.09 11.85 -1.06
CA SER A 84 -4.15 13.23 -1.58
C SER A 84 -5.57 13.72 -1.93
N GLU A 85 -6.56 12.83 -1.96
CA GLU A 85 -7.96 13.18 -2.17
C GLU A 85 -8.71 13.53 -0.88
N ASP A 86 -8.20 13.10 0.27
CA ASP A 86 -8.77 13.32 1.61
C ASP A 86 -8.19 14.60 2.24
#